data_AF-A0A530HCE7-F1
#
_entry.id   AF-A0A530HCE7-F1
#
_cell.length_a   1.000
_cell.length_b   1.000
_cell.length_c   1.000
_cell.angle_alpha   90.00
_cell.angle_beta   90.00
_cell.angle_gamma   90.00
#
_symmetry.space_group_name_H-M   'P 1'
#
loop_
_entity.id
_entity.type
_entity.pdbx_description
1 polymer ?
#
loop_
_entity_poly.entity_id
_entity_poly.type
_entity_poly.pdbx_seq_one_letter_code
_entity_poly.pdbx_strand_id
1 'polypeptide(L)'
;MLPLEHLQTTMARSVLALEPVVAANMLTAGKADPLARLRIYQNNTRSSLTAALMAVFPVTVRLVDERFFRFAASEFIRRHPPVESRLARYGAGFPRFLKTIDTLSDMPIVAETARLEWAIAEALDTASLPPRSLAEYDNTDLGLSPDIQLQPSLRLIVSHWSILSVWMAHQQEKAVDEAVTWIRRPERVALW
;
A
#
# COMPACT_ATOMS: atom_id res chain seq x y z
N MET A 1 29.92 -24.37 8.21
CA MET A 1 29.09 -23.68 7.20
C MET A 1 27.84 -23.19 7.91
N LEU A 2 27.42 -21.94 7.72
CA LEU A 2 26.17 -21.46 8.33
C LEU A 2 24.96 -22.14 7.67
N PRO A 3 23.86 -22.39 8.40
CA PRO A 3 22.60 -22.86 7.79
C PRO A 3 22.10 -21.89 6.71
N LEU A 4 21.52 -22.43 5.64
CA LEU A 4 21.00 -21.63 4.51
C LEU A 4 20.00 -20.56 4.97
N GLU A 5 19.07 -20.94 5.86
CA GLU A 5 18.08 -20.05 6.46
C GLU A 5 18.74 -18.84 7.15
N HIS A 6 19.82 -19.07 7.89
CA HIS A 6 20.55 -18.02 8.59
C HIS A 6 21.24 -17.05 7.61
N LEU A 7 21.82 -17.57 6.52
CA LEU A 7 22.40 -16.77 5.46
C LEU A 7 21.34 -15.90 4.76
N GLN A 8 20.21 -16.50 4.39
CA GLN A 8 19.11 -15.81 3.71
C GLN A 8 18.50 -14.73 4.59
N THR A 9 18.25 -15.02 5.87
CA THR A 9 17.70 -14.06 6.83
C THR A 9 18.65 -12.88 7.04
N THR A 10 19.94 -13.16 7.19
CA THR A 10 20.97 -12.14 7.39
C THR A 10 21.13 -11.24 6.17
N MET A 11 21.10 -11.81 4.96
CA MET A 11 21.14 -11.05 3.71
C MET A 11 19.88 -10.19 3.53
N ALA A 12 18.69 -10.76 3.76
CA ALA A 12 17.42 -10.03 3.65
C ALA A 12 17.36 -8.81 4.58
N ARG A 13 17.76 -8.97 5.85
CA ARG A 13 17.84 -7.87 6.83
C ARG A 13 18.84 -6.78 6.41
N SER A 14 19.98 -7.20 5.86
CA SER A 14 21.02 -6.27 5.40
C SER A 14 20.59 -5.47 4.17
N VAL A 15 19.87 -6.09 3.23
CA VAL A 15 19.31 -5.40 2.06
C VAL A 15 18.23 -4.39 2.46
N LEU A 16 17.43 -4.69 3.48
CA LEU A 16 16.43 -3.76 4.02
C LEU A 16 17.04 -2.66 4.91
N ALA A 17 18.37 -2.65 5.10
CA ALA A 17 19.10 -1.69 5.91
C ALA A 17 18.55 -1.54 7.35
N LEU A 18 17.96 -2.61 7.90
CA LEU A 18 17.39 -2.60 9.25
C LEU A 18 18.49 -2.60 10.31
N GLU A 19 19.63 -3.23 10.01
CA GLU A 19 20.87 -3.23 10.76
C GLU A 19 22.04 -3.57 9.81
N PRO A 20 23.29 -3.16 10.08
CA PRO A 20 24.46 -3.66 9.37
C PRO A 20 24.78 -5.10 9.87
N VAL A 21 23.96 -6.08 9.49
CA VAL A 21 24.07 -7.45 10.01
C VAL A 21 25.11 -8.28 9.23
N VAL A 22 25.24 -8.06 7.92
CA VAL A 22 26.22 -8.78 7.11
C VAL A 22 27.61 -8.20 7.34
N ALA A 23 28.48 -8.99 7.98
CA ALA A 23 29.90 -8.71 8.03
C ALA A 23 30.49 -8.80 6.62
N ALA A 24 31.40 -7.88 6.25
CA ALA A 24 32.00 -7.82 4.92
C ALA A 24 32.68 -9.14 4.50
N ASN A 25 33.17 -9.91 5.47
CA ASN A 25 33.79 -11.22 5.27
C ASN A 25 32.80 -12.32 4.81
N MET A 26 31.49 -12.10 4.93
CA MET A 26 30.45 -13.01 4.42
C MET A 26 30.09 -12.75 2.96
N LEU A 27 30.57 -11.66 2.38
CA LEU A 27 30.28 -11.26 1.01
C LEU A 27 31.50 -11.46 0.12
N THR A 28 31.32 -12.17 -0.99
CA THR A 28 32.31 -12.27 -2.06
C THR A 28 31.84 -11.45 -3.26
N ALA A 29 32.71 -10.55 -3.73
CA ALA A 29 32.40 -9.65 -4.83
C ALA A 29 33.41 -9.72 -6.00
N GLY A 30 34.21 -10.78 -6.05
CA GLY A 30 35.27 -10.94 -7.04
C GLY A 30 36.25 -9.77 -6.97
N LYS A 31 36.36 -8.99 -8.06
CA LYS A 31 37.22 -7.79 -8.14
C LYS A 31 36.58 -6.52 -7.56
N ALA A 32 35.30 -6.55 -7.18
CA ALA A 32 34.61 -5.38 -6.66
C ALA A 32 34.61 -5.35 -5.12
N ASP A 33 34.35 -4.19 -4.53
CA ASP A 33 34.12 -4.05 -3.10
C ASP A 33 32.78 -4.75 -2.71
N PRO A 34 32.79 -5.72 -1.78
CA PRO A 34 31.58 -6.39 -1.33
C PRO A 34 30.53 -5.45 -0.72
N LEU A 35 30.96 -4.41 -0.01
CA LEU A 35 30.02 -3.44 0.58
C LEU A 35 29.41 -2.54 -0.49
N ALA A 36 30.18 -2.12 -1.50
CA ALA A 36 29.63 -1.42 -2.66
C ALA A 36 28.57 -2.24 -3.40
N ARG A 37 28.79 -3.56 -3.57
CA ARG A 37 27.77 -4.44 -4.15
C ARG A 37 26.51 -4.51 -3.29
N LEU A 38 26.64 -4.66 -1.98
CA LEU A 38 25.48 -4.67 -1.07
C LEU A 38 24.68 -3.36 -1.16
N ARG A 39 25.35 -2.21 -1.25
CA ARG A 39 24.69 -0.91 -1.41
C ARG A 39 23.85 -0.82 -2.69
N ILE A 40 24.26 -1.47 -3.78
CA ILE A 40 23.44 -1.53 -5.01
C ILE A 40 22.11 -2.25 -4.72
N TYR A 41 22.14 -3.39 -4.02
CA TYR A 41 20.91 -4.09 -3.64
C TYR A 41 20.03 -3.26 -2.70
N GLN A 42 20.61 -2.63 -1.68
CA GLN A 42 19.88 -1.74 -0.77
C GLN A 42 19.17 -0.60 -1.54
N ASN A 43 19.90 0.05 -2.46
CA ASN A 43 19.35 1.12 -3.29
C ASN A 43 18.23 0.63 -4.21
N ASN A 44 18.42 -0.50 -4.87
CA ASN A 44 17.41 -1.09 -5.75
C ASN A 44 16.15 -1.47 -4.96
N THR A 45 16.30 -2.10 -3.80
CA THR A 45 15.15 -2.46 -2.94
C THR A 45 14.39 -1.22 -2.50
N ARG A 46 15.06 -0.16 -2.03
CA ARG A 46 14.38 1.09 -1.66
C ARG A 46 13.66 1.73 -2.85
N SER A 47 14.29 1.74 -4.02
CA SER A 47 13.70 2.27 -5.26
C SER A 47 12.44 1.50 -5.65
N SER A 48 12.51 0.16 -5.68
CA SER A 48 11.37 -0.71 -6.02
C SER A 48 10.23 -0.60 -5.02
N LEU A 49 10.52 -0.53 -3.72
CA LEU A 49 9.48 -0.35 -2.69
C LEU A 49 8.80 1.03 -2.82
N THR A 50 9.57 2.07 -3.14
CA THR A 50 9.02 3.41 -3.38
C THR A 50 8.10 3.40 -4.61
N ALA A 51 8.55 2.78 -5.70
CA ALA A 51 7.76 2.65 -6.93
C ALA A 51 6.47 1.86 -6.70
N ALA A 52 6.52 0.78 -5.90
CA ALA A 52 5.34 0.01 -5.53
C ALA A 52 4.32 0.87 -4.76
N LEU A 53 4.77 1.64 -3.76
CA LEU A 53 3.89 2.57 -3.03
C LEU A 53 3.28 3.62 -3.97
N MET A 54 4.08 4.22 -4.87
CA MET A 54 3.55 5.19 -5.83
C MET A 54 2.49 4.60 -6.76
N ALA A 55 2.66 3.34 -7.17
CA ALA A 55 1.69 2.64 -8.01
C ALA A 55 0.38 2.33 -7.28
N VAL A 56 0.45 2.06 -5.97
CA VAL A 56 -0.73 1.80 -5.11
C VAL A 56 -1.47 3.09 -4.74
N PHE A 57 -0.75 4.22 -4.62
CA PHE A 57 -1.30 5.49 -4.12
C PHE A 57 -1.20 6.66 -5.12
N PRO A 58 -1.62 6.51 -6.39
CA PRO A 58 -1.40 7.51 -7.44
C PRO A 58 -2.11 8.85 -7.18
N VAL A 59 -3.31 8.86 -6.60
CA VAL A 59 -4.00 10.10 -6.23
C VAL A 59 -3.28 10.75 -5.06
N THR A 60 -2.87 9.99 -4.06
CA THR A 60 -2.07 10.52 -2.94
C THR A 60 -0.79 11.18 -3.45
N VAL A 61 -0.08 10.58 -4.43
CA VAL A 61 1.09 11.20 -5.09
C VAL A 61 0.72 12.57 -5.69
N ARG A 62 -0.42 12.68 -6.37
CA ARG A 62 -0.87 13.96 -6.96
C ARG A 62 -1.27 14.99 -5.91
N LEU A 63 -1.82 14.57 -4.77
CA LEU A 63 -2.25 15.47 -3.69
C LEU A 63 -1.07 16.16 -2.99
N VAL A 64 0.05 15.45 -2.81
CA VAL A 64 1.21 15.96 -2.06
C VAL A 64 2.41 16.27 -2.93
N ASP A 65 2.34 16.04 -4.23
CA ASP A 65 3.46 15.99 -5.17
C ASP A 65 4.40 14.78 -5.03
N GLU A 66 5.07 14.44 -6.14
CA GLU A 66 5.94 13.27 -6.23
C GLU A 66 7.17 13.39 -5.32
N ARG A 67 7.74 14.58 -5.16
CA ARG A 67 8.96 14.78 -4.38
C ARG A 67 8.66 14.54 -2.90
N PHE A 68 7.57 15.11 -2.39
CA PHE A 68 7.14 14.87 -1.02
C PHE A 68 6.72 13.41 -0.82
N PHE A 69 5.98 12.82 -1.76
CA PHE A 69 5.58 11.41 -1.65
C PHE A 69 6.79 10.49 -1.53
N ARG A 70 7.82 10.69 -2.35
CA ARG A 70 9.07 9.90 -2.28
C ARG A 70 9.78 10.04 -0.93
N PHE A 71 9.76 11.23 -0.34
CA PHE A 71 10.28 11.43 1.02
C PHE A 71 9.48 10.63 2.05
N ALA A 72 8.14 10.77 2.04
CA ALA A 72 7.26 10.04 2.95
C ALA A 72 7.39 8.52 2.78
N ALA A 73 7.45 8.03 1.54
CA ALA A 73 7.68 6.61 1.23
C ALA A 73 9.02 6.12 1.78
N SER A 74 10.11 6.88 1.61
CA SER A 74 11.42 6.52 2.14
C SER A 74 11.41 6.40 3.67
N GLU A 75 10.77 7.34 4.38
CA GLU A 75 10.63 7.25 5.83
C GLU A 75 9.73 6.10 6.27
N PHE A 76 8.64 5.83 5.54
CA PHE A 76 7.78 4.68 5.80
C PHE A 76 8.55 3.37 5.65
N ILE A 77 9.29 3.19 4.56
CA ILE A 77 10.09 1.98 4.29
C ILE A 77 11.10 1.72 5.40
N ARG A 78 11.75 2.78 5.88
CA ARG A 78 12.74 2.67 6.96
C ARG A 78 12.11 2.22 8.29
N ARG A 79 10.89 2.67 8.60
CA ARG A 79 10.20 2.38 9.86
C ARG A 79 9.34 1.10 9.81
N HIS A 80 8.87 0.75 8.62
CA HIS A 80 7.94 -0.36 8.36
C HIS A 80 8.44 -1.17 7.15
N PRO A 81 9.60 -1.84 7.26
CA PRO A 81 10.09 -2.69 6.18
C PRO A 81 9.07 -3.78 5.82
N PRO A 82 9.08 -4.30 4.57
CA PRO A 82 8.24 -5.43 4.19
C PRO A 82 8.56 -6.65 5.06
N VAL A 83 7.51 -7.32 5.55
CA VAL A 83 7.60 -8.54 6.36
C VAL A 83 7.39 -9.82 5.53
N GLU A 84 6.98 -9.68 4.27
CA GLU A 84 6.77 -10.77 3.33
C GLU A 84 7.20 -10.38 1.91
N SER A 85 7.34 -11.37 1.02
CA SER A 85 7.81 -11.17 -0.36
C SER A 85 6.75 -10.62 -1.32
N ARG A 86 5.50 -10.46 -0.88
CA ARG A 86 4.38 -10.01 -1.72
C ARG A 86 4.28 -8.49 -1.71
N LEU A 87 4.81 -7.87 -2.77
CA LEU A 87 4.76 -6.41 -2.92
C LEU A 87 3.34 -5.83 -2.99
N ALA A 88 2.37 -6.59 -3.53
CA ALA A 88 0.97 -6.16 -3.58
C ALA A 88 0.38 -5.89 -2.18
N ARG A 89 0.93 -6.52 -1.14
CA ARG A 89 0.52 -6.35 0.27
C ARG A 89 1.35 -5.31 1.02
N TYR A 90 2.32 -4.70 0.35
CA TYR A 90 3.18 -3.69 0.94
C TYR A 90 2.61 -2.29 0.75
N GLY A 91 1.96 -1.78 1.80
CA GLY A 91 1.30 -0.46 1.78
C GLY A 91 0.22 -0.27 2.83
N ALA A 92 -0.27 -1.36 3.46
CA ALA A 92 -1.35 -1.32 4.45
C ALA A 92 -1.17 -0.30 5.58
N GLY A 93 0.07 -0.14 6.07
CA GLY A 93 0.39 0.81 7.14
C GLY A 93 0.56 2.26 6.66
N PHE A 94 0.68 2.50 5.35
CA PHE A 94 1.05 3.79 4.78
C PHE A 94 0.01 4.89 5.07
N PRO A 95 -1.31 4.68 4.91
CA PRO A 95 -2.31 5.70 5.25
C PRO A 95 -2.24 6.13 6.72
N ARG A 96 -2.01 5.17 7.64
CA ARG A 96 -1.83 5.48 9.07
C ARG A 96 -0.53 6.24 9.32
N PHE A 97 0.54 5.86 8.63
CA PHE A 97 1.83 6.54 8.74
C PHE A 97 1.74 8.00 8.26
N LEU A 98 1.02 8.30 7.18
CA LEU A 98 0.83 9.67 6.70
C LEU A 98 0.21 10.60 7.77
N LYS A 99 -0.67 10.07 8.63
CA LYS A 99 -1.24 10.82 9.77
C LYS A 99 -0.22 11.20 10.85
N THR A 100 0.97 10.58 10.83
CA THR A 100 2.06 10.85 11.79
C THR A 100 3.04 11.91 11.29
N ILE A 101 2.87 12.40 10.06
CA ILE A 101 3.73 13.43 9.47
C ILE A 101 3.14 14.79 9.81
N ASP A 102 3.84 15.57 10.63
CA ASP A 102 3.34 16.87 11.13
C ASP A 102 2.95 17.84 10.00
N THR A 103 3.68 17.83 8.88
CA THR A 103 3.38 18.70 7.71
C THR A 103 2.07 18.34 7.00
N LEU A 104 1.46 17.18 7.28
CA LEU A 104 0.16 16.77 6.74
C LEU A 104 -0.99 16.99 7.73
N SER A 105 -0.74 17.55 8.92
CA SER A 105 -1.76 17.73 9.96
C SER A 105 -2.95 18.56 9.48
N ASP A 106 -2.68 19.59 8.67
CA ASP A 106 -3.71 20.48 8.10
C ASP A 106 -4.36 19.91 6.82
N MET A 107 -3.88 18.76 6.33
CA MET A 107 -4.41 18.08 5.15
C MET A 107 -4.83 16.63 5.45
N PRO A 108 -5.79 16.36 6.37
CA PRO A 108 -6.22 15.00 6.70
C PRO A 108 -6.74 14.20 5.50
N ILE A 109 -7.22 14.91 4.47
CA ILE A 109 -7.68 14.31 3.21
C ILE A 109 -6.60 13.44 2.55
N VAL A 110 -5.31 13.78 2.67
CA VAL A 110 -4.22 13.00 2.07
C VAL A 110 -4.19 11.57 2.62
N ALA A 111 -4.21 11.44 3.94
CA ALA A 111 -4.21 10.13 4.59
C ALA A 111 -5.53 9.38 4.38
N GLU A 112 -6.66 10.08 4.34
CA GLU A 112 -7.97 9.48 4.09
C GLU A 112 -8.14 9.01 2.63
N THR A 113 -7.58 9.74 1.66
CA THR A 113 -7.51 9.30 0.26
C THR A 113 -6.59 8.10 0.10
N ALA A 114 -5.41 8.09 0.73
CA ALA A 114 -4.54 6.92 0.74
C ALA A 114 -5.24 5.68 1.31
N ARG A 115 -6.11 5.85 2.32
CA ARG A 115 -6.91 4.76 2.88
C ARG A 115 -7.92 4.19 1.89
N LEU A 116 -8.54 5.05 1.06
CA LEU A 116 -9.41 4.62 -0.03
C LEU A 116 -8.64 3.85 -1.09
N GLU A 117 -7.51 4.39 -1.54
CA GLU A 117 -6.66 3.74 -2.54
C GLU A 117 -6.17 2.37 -2.08
N TRP A 118 -5.78 2.24 -0.80
CA TRP A 118 -5.43 0.94 -0.22
C TRP A 118 -6.58 -0.06 -0.27
N ALA A 119 -7.79 0.35 0.12
CA ALA A 119 -8.95 -0.53 0.10
C ALA A 119 -9.31 -0.99 -1.32
N ILE A 120 -9.14 -0.12 -2.33
CA ILE A 120 -9.28 -0.49 -3.74
C ILE A 120 -8.24 -1.55 -4.13
N ALA A 121 -6.97 -1.33 -3.78
CA ALA A 121 -5.91 -2.29 -4.06
C ALA A 121 -6.18 -3.65 -3.38
N GLU A 122 -6.61 -3.65 -2.12
CA GLU A 122 -6.98 -4.87 -1.41
C GLU A 122 -8.16 -5.59 -2.04
N ALA A 123 -9.20 -4.87 -2.48
CA ALA A 123 -10.36 -5.47 -3.12
C ALA A 123 -9.96 -6.16 -4.43
N LEU A 124 -9.07 -5.55 -5.22
CA LEU A 124 -8.57 -6.09 -6.48
C LEU A 124 -7.63 -7.30 -6.30
N ASP A 125 -6.86 -7.37 -5.22
CA ASP A 125 -5.98 -8.51 -4.91
C ASP A 125 -6.74 -9.69 -4.25
N THR A 126 -7.97 -9.45 -3.79
CA THR A 126 -8.76 -10.48 -3.10
C THR A 126 -9.44 -11.42 -4.10
N ALA A 127 -9.44 -12.73 -3.80
CA ALA A 127 -10.15 -13.72 -4.59
C ALA A 127 -11.67 -13.43 -4.62
N SER A 128 -12.23 -13.40 -5.82
CA SER A 128 -13.68 -13.24 -6.02
C SER A 128 -14.39 -14.58 -5.90
N LEU A 129 -15.50 -14.62 -5.18
CA LEU A 129 -16.40 -15.77 -5.18
C LEU A 129 -17.29 -15.72 -6.43
N PRO A 130 -17.64 -16.87 -7.04
CA PRO A 130 -18.55 -16.91 -8.18
C PRO A 130 -19.87 -16.17 -7.86
N PRO A 131 -20.34 -15.28 -8.74
CA PRO A 131 -21.62 -14.61 -8.53
C PRO A 131 -22.76 -15.64 -8.55
N ARG A 132 -23.74 -15.45 -7.67
CA ARG A 132 -24.95 -16.26 -7.57
C ARG A 132 -26.14 -15.38 -7.93
N SER A 133 -26.96 -15.83 -8.87
CA SER A 133 -28.22 -15.15 -9.18
C SER A 133 -29.32 -15.54 -8.19
N LEU A 134 -30.29 -14.64 -7.94
CA LEU A 134 -31.41 -14.97 -7.06
C LEU A 134 -32.25 -16.14 -7.59
N ALA A 135 -32.36 -16.28 -8.92
CA ALA A 135 -33.08 -17.36 -9.58
C ALA A 135 -32.52 -18.76 -9.28
N GLU A 136 -31.23 -18.89 -8.94
CA GLU A 136 -30.63 -20.16 -8.51
C GLU A 136 -31.23 -20.67 -7.19
N TYR A 137 -31.87 -19.79 -6.41
CA TYR A 137 -32.45 -20.12 -5.12
C TYR A 137 -33.96 -20.36 -5.17
N ASP A 138 -34.64 -20.15 -6.29
CA ASP A 138 -36.11 -20.24 -6.40
C ASP A 138 -36.67 -21.61 -5.97
N ASN A 139 -35.87 -22.68 -6.12
CA ASN A 139 -36.24 -24.05 -5.73
C ASN A 139 -35.38 -24.61 -4.58
N THR A 140 -34.60 -23.76 -3.91
CA THR A 140 -33.74 -24.16 -2.79
C THR A 140 -34.44 -23.84 -1.48
N ASP A 141 -34.64 -24.83 -0.60
CA ASP A 141 -35.09 -24.57 0.76
C ASP A 141 -33.93 -23.96 1.56
N LEU A 142 -33.94 -22.63 1.64
CA LEU A 142 -32.97 -21.81 2.36
C LEU A 142 -33.29 -21.71 3.87
N GLY A 143 -34.42 -22.25 4.32
CA GLY A 143 -34.93 -22.03 5.67
C GLY A 143 -35.29 -20.56 5.95
N LEU A 144 -35.62 -20.27 7.23
CA LEU A 144 -36.05 -18.94 7.68
C LEU A 144 -34.90 -17.93 7.84
N SER A 145 -33.66 -18.40 7.84
CA SER A 145 -32.47 -17.58 8.10
C SER A 145 -31.26 -18.12 7.33
N PRO A 146 -31.21 -17.92 6.00
CA PRO A 146 -30.05 -18.32 5.21
C PRO A 146 -28.78 -17.57 5.62
N ASP A 147 -27.65 -18.27 5.59
CA ASP A 147 -26.34 -17.66 5.79
C ASP A 147 -25.96 -16.81 4.57
N ILE A 148 -25.95 -15.48 4.73
CA ILE A 148 -25.52 -14.55 3.69
C ILE A 148 -24.01 -14.32 3.82
N GLN A 149 -23.26 -14.76 2.82
CA GLN A 149 -21.84 -14.46 2.70
C GLN A 149 -21.63 -13.30 1.72
N LEU A 150 -20.90 -12.27 2.17
CA LEU A 150 -20.52 -11.14 1.33
C LEU A 150 -19.27 -11.52 0.50
N GLN A 151 -19.09 -10.84 -0.64
CA GLN A 151 -17.87 -10.99 -1.44
C GLN A 151 -16.64 -10.65 -0.59
N PRO A 152 -15.56 -11.48 -0.61
CA PRO A 152 -14.36 -11.20 0.16
C PRO A 152 -13.66 -9.90 -0.25
N SER A 153 -13.87 -9.41 -1.48
CA SER A 153 -13.39 -8.12 -1.98
C SER A 153 -14.13 -6.92 -1.39
N LEU A 154 -15.30 -7.11 -0.76
CA LEU A 154 -16.08 -6.02 -0.20
C LEU A 154 -15.26 -5.28 0.86
N ARG A 155 -15.13 -3.96 0.69
CA ARG A 155 -14.59 -3.06 1.72
C ARG A 155 -15.61 -1.96 1.99
N LEU A 156 -15.78 -1.64 3.26
CA LEU A 156 -16.58 -0.53 3.73
C LEU A 156 -15.68 0.53 4.36
N ILE A 157 -15.77 1.74 3.83
CA ILE A 157 -15.03 2.90 4.32
C ILE A 157 -16.02 3.95 4.81
N VAL A 158 -15.84 4.38 6.05
CA VAL A 158 -16.50 5.57 6.60
C VAL A 158 -15.45 6.66 6.75
N SER A 159 -15.69 7.84 6.17
CA SER A 159 -14.80 8.99 6.26
C SER A 159 -15.59 10.24 6.63
N HIS A 160 -14.94 11.21 7.28
CA HIS A 160 -15.50 12.54 7.53
C HIS A 160 -15.20 13.54 6.40
N TRP A 161 -14.53 13.08 5.35
CA TRP A 161 -14.06 13.86 4.22
C TRP A 161 -14.59 13.29 2.91
N SER A 162 -14.68 14.14 1.88
CA SER A 162 -15.17 13.78 0.54
C SER A 162 -14.15 12.98 -0.30
N ILE A 163 -13.67 11.87 0.24
CA ILE A 163 -12.59 11.05 -0.33
C ILE A 163 -12.92 10.43 -1.69
N LEU A 164 -14.16 9.99 -1.90
CA LEU A 164 -14.58 9.38 -3.15
C LEU A 164 -14.64 10.44 -4.24
N SER A 165 -15.21 11.60 -3.91
CA SER A 165 -15.28 12.75 -4.82
C SER A 165 -13.88 13.21 -5.26
N VAL A 166 -12.95 13.32 -4.30
CA VAL A 166 -11.53 13.63 -4.57
C VAL A 166 -10.92 12.58 -5.48
N TRP A 167 -11.06 11.30 -5.13
CA TRP A 167 -10.45 10.21 -5.89
C TRP A 167 -11.00 10.14 -7.33
N MET A 168 -12.32 10.25 -7.51
CA MET A 168 -12.97 10.25 -8.82
C MET A 168 -12.54 11.44 -9.69
N ALA A 169 -12.38 12.63 -9.11
CA ALA A 169 -11.91 13.81 -9.84
C ALA A 169 -10.50 13.58 -10.42
N HIS A 170 -9.67 12.78 -9.77
CA HIS A 170 -8.32 12.46 -10.24
C HIS A 170 -8.27 11.32 -11.28
N GLN A 171 -9.39 10.63 -11.54
CA GLN A 171 -9.48 9.62 -12.61
C GLN A 171 -9.74 10.23 -13.98
N GLN A 172 -10.35 11.42 -14.02
CA GLN A 172 -10.58 12.14 -15.27
C GLN A 172 -9.31 12.96 -15.55
N GLU A 173 -8.63 12.70 -16.67
CA GLU A 173 -7.40 13.42 -17.10
C GLU A 173 -7.59 14.93 -17.32
N LYS A 174 -8.80 15.48 -17.09
CA LYS A 174 -9.00 16.92 -17.14
C LYS A 174 -8.14 17.58 -16.07
N ALA A 175 -7.43 18.63 -16.48
CA ALA A 175 -6.78 19.55 -15.57
C ALA A 175 -7.77 19.85 -14.44
N VAL A 176 -7.38 19.47 -13.22
CA VAL A 176 -8.13 19.81 -12.02
C VAL A 176 -7.94 21.30 -11.84
N ASP A 177 -8.69 22.09 -12.62
CA ASP A 177 -8.75 23.53 -12.48
C ASP A 177 -9.27 23.83 -11.08
N GLU A 178 -8.43 24.52 -10.31
CA GLU A 178 -8.73 25.38 -9.17
C GLU A 178 -10.13 25.21 -8.55
N ALA A 179 -10.35 24.11 -7.82
CA ALA A 179 -11.26 23.99 -6.65
C ALA A 179 -11.76 22.56 -6.43
N VAL A 180 -10.86 21.57 -6.28
CA VAL A 180 -11.24 20.44 -5.41
C VAL A 180 -11.30 21.00 -3.99
N THR A 181 -12.46 21.54 -3.65
CA THR A 181 -12.71 22.07 -2.32
C THR A 181 -12.73 20.85 -1.40
N TRP A 182 -11.77 20.77 -0.48
CA TRP A 182 -11.65 19.70 0.50
C TRP A 182 -12.77 19.85 1.54
N ILE A 183 -13.98 19.46 1.15
CA ILE A 183 -15.15 19.64 2.01
C ILE A 183 -15.16 18.55 3.07
N ARG A 184 -15.27 18.95 4.33
CA ARG A 184 -15.57 18.06 5.44
C ARG A 184 -17.02 17.59 5.34
N ARG A 185 -17.26 16.61 4.47
CA ARG A 185 -18.54 15.95 4.25
C ARG A 185 -18.38 14.47 4.57
N PRO A 186 -19.20 13.91 5.48
CA PRO A 186 -19.13 12.49 5.77
C PRO A 186 -19.53 11.67 4.53
N GLU A 187 -18.68 10.70 4.17
CA GLU A 187 -18.92 9.77 3.07
C GLU A 187 -18.84 8.33 3.60
N ARG A 188 -19.73 7.48 3.07
CA ARG A 188 -19.71 6.03 3.26
C ARG A 188 -19.50 5.41 1.89
N VAL A 189 -18.36 4.78 1.70
CA VAL A 189 -17.94 4.18 0.42
C VAL A 189 -17.94 2.68 0.59
N ALA A 190 -18.77 1.99 -0.18
CA ALA A 190 -18.72 0.55 -0.35
C ALA A 190 -18.08 0.27 -1.72
N LEU A 191 -17.07 -0.58 -1.74
CA LEU A 191 -16.37 -1.02 -2.95
C LEU A 191 -16.28 -2.55 -2.92
N TRP A 192 -16.48 -3.20 -4.06
CA TRP A 192 -16.55 -4.66 -4.20
C TRP A 192 -15.96 -5.12 -5.53
#